data_AF-A0A2G5ZAX2-F1
#
_entry.id   AF-A0A2G5ZAX2-F1
#
_cell.length_a   1.000
_cell.length_b   1.000
_cell.length_c   1.000
_cell.angle_alpha   90.00
_cell.angle_beta   90.00
_cell.angle_gamma   90.00
#
_symmetry.space_group_name_H-M   'P 1'
#
loop_
_entity.id
_entity.type
_entity.pdbx_description
1 polymer ?
#
loop_
_entity_poly.entity_id
_entity_poly.type
_entity_poly.pdbx_seq_one_letter_code
_entity_poly.pdbx_strand_id
1 'polypeptide(L)'
;MKKTSKASHKLFRAALATTVATGAFVAAVPAETNAAISFKDVTNPAVHYYKPVLELAERGVVKGYDDGTYRPNASVTRAQSAKILAHVLDLDTVNVKDPGFKDVKKGTPYYGP
;
A
#
# COMPACT_ATOMS: atom_id res chain seq x y z
N MET A 1 -44.20 4.56 14.68
CA MET A 1 -44.08 3.65 13.52
C MET A 1 -44.56 4.35 12.25
N LYS A 2 -43.71 4.51 11.23
CA LYS A 2 -44.08 5.02 9.90
C LYS A 2 -44.41 3.82 9.00
N LYS A 3 -45.50 3.95 8.22
CA LYS A 3 -46.19 2.91 7.44
C LYS A 3 -45.33 2.29 6.33
N THR A 4 -45.39 0.97 6.21
CA THR A 4 -45.12 0.15 5.01
C THR A 4 -46.27 0.39 3.98
N SER A 5 -46.23 0.13 2.66
CA SER A 5 -45.73 -1.01 1.89
C SER A 5 -45.99 -0.79 0.37
N LYS A 6 -45.12 -1.38 -0.46
CA LYS A 6 -45.28 -1.95 -1.82
C LYS A 6 -45.70 -1.10 -3.04
N ALA A 7 -44.77 -1.12 -4.00
CA ALA A 7 -44.92 -0.89 -5.43
C ALA A 7 -45.97 -1.78 -6.11
N SER A 8 -46.47 -1.37 -7.29
CA SER A 8 -46.19 -2.10 -8.54
C SER A 8 -47.07 -1.68 -9.74
N HIS A 9 -46.47 -1.89 -10.92
CA HIS A 9 -47.05 -2.10 -12.25
C HIS A 9 -47.76 -0.94 -12.97
N LYS A 10 -47.02 -0.35 -13.91
CA LYS A 10 -47.54 -0.10 -15.27
C LYS A 10 -46.38 -0.14 -16.28
N LEU A 11 -46.26 -1.30 -16.94
CA LEU A 11 -45.53 -1.46 -18.19
C LEU A 11 -46.54 -1.22 -19.32
N PHE A 12 -46.25 -0.36 -20.30
CA PHE A 12 -46.60 -0.59 -21.71
C PHE A 12 -45.91 0.42 -22.67
N ARG A 13 -44.88 -0.09 -23.36
CA ARG A 13 -44.59 0.01 -24.82
C ARG A 13 -44.22 1.36 -25.50
N ALA A 14 -42.92 1.41 -25.84
CA ALA A 14 -42.31 1.56 -27.17
C ALA A 14 -42.47 2.88 -27.98
N ALA A 15 -41.33 3.52 -28.28
CA ALA A 15 -40.91 3.93 -29.63
C ALA A 15 -39.41 4.31 -29.65
N LEU A 16 -38.67 3.79 -30.64
CA LEU A 16 -37.28 4.15 -30.96
C LEU A 16 -37.20 5.61 -31.46
N ALA A 17 -36.20 6.35 -30.98
CA ALA A 17 -35.49 7.34 -31.79
C ALA A 17 -34.07 7.51 -31.23
N THR A 18 -33.13 6.92 -31.95
CA THR A 18 -31.69 6.97 -31.71
C THR A 18 -31.16 8.38 -31.97
N THR A 19 -30.70 9.07 -30.93
CA THR A 19 -29.66 10.10 -31.08
C THR A 19 -28.52 9.72 -30.16
N VAL A 20 -27.52 9.03 -30.72
CA VAL A 20 -26.21 8.90 -30.09
C VAL A 20 -25.60 10.29 -30.09
N ALA A 21 -25.80 11.04 -29.02
CA ALA A 21 -24.95 12.18 -28.72
C ALA A 21 -23.60 11.59 -28.28
N THR A 22 -22.66 11.47 -29.22
CA THR A 22 -21.25 11.23 -28.94
C THR A 22 -20.70 12.45 -28.18
N GLY A 23 -21.02 12.55 -26.89
CA GLY A 23 -20.28 13.37 -25.95
C GLY A 23 -19.06 12.58 -25.52
N ALA A 24 -17.90 12.87 -26.10
CA ALA A 24 -16.63 12.38 -25.59
C ALA A 24 -16.39 13.02 -24.21
N PHE A 25 -16.84 12.34 -23.15
CA PHE A 25 -16.30 12.58 -21.82
C PHE A 25 -14.85 12.08 -21.84
N VAL A 26 -13.91 12.99 -22.08
CA VAL A 26 -12.52 12.77 -21.71
C VAL A 26 -12.50 12.78 -20.19
N ALA A 27 -12.61 11.60 -19.57
CA ALA A 27 -12.23 11.44 -18.18
C ALA A 27 -10.75 11.78 -18.10
N ALA A 28 -10.44 12.95 -17.54
CA ALA A 28 -9.08 13.24 -17.10
C ALA A 28 -8.74 12.19 -16.04
N VAL A 29 -8.09 11.11 -16.46
CA VAL A 29 -7.44 10.19 -15.52
C VAL A 29 -6.44 11.06 -14.77
N PRO A 30 -6.57 11.26 -13.45
CA PRO A 30 -5.53 11.95 -12.71
C PRO A 30 -4.26 11.13 -12.94
N ALA A 31 -3.27 11.74 -13.58
CA ALA A 31 -1.95 11.15 -13.63
C ALA A 31 -1.52 11.00 -12.17
N GLU A 32 -1.48 9.76 -11.67
CA GLU A 32 -0.91 9.47 -10.38
C GLU A 32 0.55 9.88 -10.47
N THR A 33 0.86 11.06 -9.94
CA THR A 33 2.23 11.49 -9.76
C THR A 33 2.80 10.55 -8.71
N ASN A 34 3.43 9.47 -9.16
CA ASN A 34 4.17 8.58 -8.30
C ASN A 34 5.35 9.39 -7.77
N ALA A 35 5.20 9.94 -6.56
CA ALA A 35 6.24 10.73 -5.94
C ALA A 35 7.47 9.84 -5.78
N ALA A 36 8.58 10.23 -6.40
CA ALA A 36 9.83 9.48 -6.30
C ALA A 36 10.20 9.31 -4.83
N ILE A 37 10.40 8.06 -4.40
CA ILE A 37 10.81 7.78 -3.03
C ILE A 37 12.21 8.37 -2.82
N SER A 38 12.37 9.15 -1.76
CA SER A 38 13.64 9.76 -1.38
C SER A 38 13.74 9.89 0.14
N PHE A 39 14.98 9.89 0.64
CA PHE A 39 15.28 10.05 2.06
C PHE A 39 16.28 11.20 2.25
N LYS A 40 16.09 11.99 3.32
CA LYS A 40 16.92 13.18 3.62
C LYS A 40 18.41 12.85 3.80
N ASP A 41 18.73 11.63 4.17
CA ASP A 41 20.08 11.14 4.50
C ASP A 41 20.60 10.07 3.51
N VAL A 42 19.91 9.87 2.38
CA VAL A 42 20.35 9.01 1.28
C VAL A 42 20.43 9.86 0.00
N THR A 43 21.45 10.72 -0.04
CA THR A 43 21.55 11.80 -1.04
C THR A 43 22.69 11.63 -2.04
N ASN A 44 23.69 10.80 -1.75
CA ASN A 44 24.89 10.66 -2.58
C ASN A 44 24.86 9.35 -3.40
N PRO A 45 24.68 9.40 -4.73
CA PRO A 45 24.65 8.22 -5.61
C PRO A 45 25.93 7.38 -5.61
N ALA A 46 27.07 7.93 -5.21
CA ALA A 46 28.34 7.22 -5.16
C ALA A 46 28.47 6.28 -3.95
N VAL A 47 27.55 6.36 -2.97
CA VAL A 47 27.62 5.52 -1.77
C VAL A 47 26.92 4.19 -2.00
N HIS A 48 27.53 3.11 -1.54
CA HIS A 48 27.10 1.73 -1.78
C HIS A 48 25.63 1.43 -1.42
N TYR A 49 25.07 2.09 -0.39
CA TYR A 49 23.68 1.89 0.02
C TYR A 49 22.67 2.72 -0.77
N TYR A 50 23.09 3.74 -1.54
CA TYR A 50 22.16 4.68 -2.17
C TYR A 50 21.14 3.97 -3.06
N LYS A 51 21.62 3.22 -4.05
CA LYS A 51 20.76 2.54 -5.02
C LYS A 51 19.93 1.42 -4.37
N PRO A 52 20.52 0.49 -3.59
CA PRO A 52 19.75 -0.57 -2.95
C PRO A 52 18.64 -0.08 -2.02
N VAL A 53 18.88 0.99 -1.26
CA VAL A 53 17.88 1.54 -0.33
C VAL A 53 16.67 2.07 -1.09
N LEU A 54 16.88 2.83 -2.17
CA LEU A 54 15.80 3.37 -2.99
C LEU A 54 15.03 2.24 -3.70
N GLU A 55 15.73 1.27 -4.29
CA GLU A 55 15.09 0.13 -4.96
C GLU A 55 14.24 -0.72 -4.00
N LEU A 56 14.74 -0.98 -2.80
CA LEU A 56 13.96 -1.71 -1.79
C LEU A 56 12.78 -0.90 -1.27
N ALA A 57 12.91 0.43 -1.19
CA ALA A 57 11.82 1.29 -0.77
C ALA A 57 10.73 1.39 -1.84
N GLU A 58 11.10 1.48 -3.11
CA GLU A 58 10.17 1.44 -4.26
C GLU A 58 9.38 0.14 -4.31
N ARG A 59 10.02 -0.97 -3.92
CA ARG A 59 9.37 -2.29 -3.78
C ARG A 59 8.54 -2.44 -2.50
N GLY A 60 8.48 -1.42 -1.64
CA GLY A 60 7.78 -1.48 -0.36
C GLY A 60 8.41 -2.40 0.68
N VAL A 61 9.65 -2.86 0.46
CA VAL A 61 10.37 -3.77 1.37
C VAL A 61 10.89 -3.04 2.61
N VAL A 62 11.40 -1.83 2.40
CA VAL A 62 11.90 -0.97 3.48
C VAL A 62 11.14 0.36 3.49
N LYS A 63 11.03 0.95 4.67
CA LYS A 63 10.47 2.28 4.88
C LYS A 63 11.42 3.10 5.74
N GLY A 64 11.49 4.39 5.46
CA GLY A 64 12.16 5.35 6.33
C GLY A 64 11.38 5.65 7.61
N TYR A 65 11.97 6.49 8.44
CA TYR A 65 11.38 7.03 9.65
C TYR A 65 10.46 8.21 9.32
N ASP A 66 9.58 8.56 10.26
CA ASP A 66 8.59 9.63 10.09
C ASP A 66 9.24 11.02 9.91
N ASP A 67 10.51 11.18 10.30
CA ASP A 67 11.31 12.40 10.07
C ASP A 67 11.82 12.53 8.61
N GLY A 68 11.60 11.52 7.77
CA GLY A 68 12.04 11.45 6.38
C GLY A 68 13.45 10.90 6.17
N THR A 69 14.05 10.27 7.18
CA THR A 69 15.37 9.62 7.09
C THR A 69 15.28 8.10 6.90
N TYR A 70 16.35 7.45 6.44
CA TYR A 70 16.51 5.99 6.40
C TYR A 70 17.52 5.48 7.44
N ARG A 71 18.50 6.30 7.81
CA ARG A 71 19.59 6.04 8.76
C ARG A 71 20.47 4.85 8.34
N PRO A 72 21.11 4.91 7.16
CA PRO A 72 21.84 3.76 6.58
C PRO A 72 23.03 3.27 7.43
N ASN A 73 23.58 4.12 8.28
CA ASN A 73 24.70 3.79 9.16
C ASN A 73 24.27 3.36 10.58
N ALA A 74 22.96 3.38 10.88
CA ALA A 74 22.46 2.91 12.17
C ALA A 74 22.51 1.39 12.24
N SER A 75 22.82 0.85 13.43
CA SER A 75 22.75 -0.60 13.65
C SER A 75 21.31 -1.10 13.46
N VAL A 76 21.15 -2.16 12.69
CA VAL A 76 19.86 -2.84 12.49
C VAL A 76 19.61 -3.85 13.61
N THR A 77 18.39 -3.87 14.14
CA THR A 77 17.98 -4.86 15.15
C THR A 77 17.58 -6.19 14.50
N ARG A 78 17.66 -7.30 15.24
CA ARG A 78 17.18 -8.62 14.78
C ARG A 78 15.74 -8.57 14.27
N ALA A 79 14.88 -7.81 14.93
CA ALA A 79 13.46 -7.68 14.57
C ALA A 79 13.27 -6.91 13.25
N GLN A 80 14.02 -5.83 13.03
CA GLN A 80 14.04 -5.12 11.74
C GLN A 80 14.57 -6.01 10.62
N SER A 81 15.67 -6.73 10.84
CA SER A 81 16.22 -7.66 9.84
C SER A 81 15.20 -8.74 9.45
N ALA A 82 14.53 -9.35 10.44
CA ALA A 82 13.50 -10.35 10.19
C ALA A 82 12.33 -9.77 9.37
N LYS A 83 11.89 -8.54 9.66
CA LYS A 83 10.84 -7.85 8.90
C LYS A 83 11.24 -7.59 7.45
N ILE A 84 12.47 -7.12 7.22
CA ILE A 84 13.01 -6.93 5.86
C ILE A 84 12.99 -8.26 5.10
N LEU A 85 13.48 -9.33 5.70
CA LEU A 85 13.49 -10.66 5.07
C LEU A 85 12.07 -11.16 4.76
N ALA A 86 11.11 -10.98 5.68
CA ALA A 86 9.73 -11.35 5.45
C ALA A 86 9.11 -10.61 4.25
N HIS A 87 9.39 -9.31 4.10
CA HIS A 87 8.92 -8.53 2.95
C HIS A 87 9.64 -8.90 1.64
N VAL A 88 10.96 -9.11 1.65
CA VAL A 88 11.70 -9.52 0.44
C VAL A 88 11.22 -10.87 -0.09
N LEU A 89 10.94 -11.80 0.82
CA LEU A 89 10.51 -13.16 0.50
C LEU A 89 8.99 -13.28 0.30
N ASP A 90 8.24 -12.18 0.46
CA ASP A 90 6.78 -12.13 0.37
C ASP A 90 6.09 -13.22 1.22
N LEU A 91 6.54 -13.34 2.48
CA LEU A 91 5.97 -14.33 3.40
C LEU A 91 4.57 -13.92 3.86
N ASP A 92 3.68 -14.90 4.03
CA ASP A 92 2.42 -14.68 4.74
C ASP A 92 2.73 -14.30 6.20
N THR A 93 2.52 -13.02 6.52
CA THR A 93 2.71 -12.48 7.87
C THR A 93 1.40 -12.39 8.66
N VAL A 94 0.25 -12.63 8.03
CA VAL A 94 -1.10 -12.53 8.61
C VAL A 94 -1.53 -13.84 9.25
N ASN A 95 -1.31 -14.98 8.58
CA ASN A 95 -1.73 -16.29 9.08
C ASN A 95 -0.57 -17.06 9.71
N VAL A 96 0.19 -16.41 10.59
CA VAL A 96 1.37 -17.02 11.23
C VAL A 96 0.97 -17.73 12.51
N LYS A 97 1.35 -19.01 12.64
CA LYS A 97 1.24 -19.73 13.92
C LYS A 97 2.20 -19.12 14.94
N ASP A 98 1.70 -18.86 16.15
CA ASP A 98 2.50 -18.32 17.26
C ASP A 98 3.78 -19.16 17.47
N PRO A 99 4.98 -18.59 17.24
CA PRO A 99 6.23 -19.32 17.37
C PRO A 99 6.63 -19.56 18.84
N GLY A 100 5.95 -18.96 19.82
CA GLY A 100 6.19 -19.21 21.24
C GLY A 100 7.43 -18.51 21.83
N PHE A 101 7.94 -17.48 21.16
CA PHE A 101 9.03 -16.65 21.69
C PHE A 101 8.56 -15.84 22.91
N LYS A 102 9.22 -16.04 24.07
CA LYS A 102 8.84 -15.38 25.34
C LYS A 102 9.16 -13.88 25.37
N ASP A 103 10.11 -13.44 24.56
CA ASP A 103 10.63 -12.08 24.45
C ASP A 103 9.98 -11.27 23.33
N VAL A 104 9.09 -11.88 22.53
CA VAL A 104 8.35 -11.19 21.46
C VAL A 104 6.89 -11.03 21.91
N LYS A 105 6.53 -9.82 22.34
CA LYS A 105 5.16 -9.51 22.79
C LYS A 105 4.21 -9.42 21.60
N LYS A 106 3.01 -9.96 21.78
CA LYS A 106 1.88 -9.79 20.84
C LYS A 106 1.55 -8.30 20.69
N GLY A 107 1.16 -7.89 19.48
CA GLY A 107 0.81 -6.49 19.17
C GLY A 107 2.01 -5.55 18.96
N THR A 108 3.25 -6.05 18.99
CA THR A 108 4.40 -5.26 18.52
C THR A 108 4.47 -5.29 16.99
N PRO A 109 5.02 -4.28 16.31
CA PRO A 109 5.13 -4.24 14.83
C PRO A 109 5.96 -5.36 14.18
N TYR A 110 6.52 -6.27 14.99
CA TYR A 110 7.39 -7.38 14.61
C TYR A 110 6.81 -8.75 14.97
N TYR A 111 5.78 -8.79 15.83
CA TYR A 111 4.89 -9.94 15.94
C TYR A 111 3.94 -9.81 14.75
N GLY A 112 3.77 -10.85 13.93
CA GLY A 112 2.94 -10.76 12.70
C GLY A 112 1.57 -10.09 12.97
N PRO A 113 0.97 -9.41 11.97
CA PRO A 113 -0.31 -8.72 12.11
C PRO A 113 -1.37 -9.47 12.93
#